data_AF-A0A5K1HVA6-F1
#
_entry.id   AF-A0A5K1HVA6-F1
#
_cell.length_a   1.000
_cell.length_b   1.000
_cell.length_c   1.000
_cell.angle_alpha   90.00
_cell.angle_beta   90.00
_cell.angle_gamma   90.00
#
_symmetry.space_group_name_H-M   'P 1'
#
loop_
_entity.id
_entity.type
_entity.pdbx_description
1 polymer ?
#
loop_
_entity_poly.entity_id
_entity_poly.type
_entity_poly.pdbx_seq_one_letter_code
_entity_poly.pdbx_strand_id
1 'polypeptide(L)'
;MSTNWSLRKRGFRSSGTESESRDGATQSSPETGCNIEETIISLSTYLGGIKYMTGLPDIVIIIDQQEEYTALRECVTLGIPTICLIDTNCDPDLADIPIPANDDAIASIRLILNKL
;
A
#
# COMPACT_ATOMS: atom_id res chain seq x y z
N MET A 1 -2.74 -5.70 2.41
CA MET A 1 -1.34 -6.01 2.77
C MET A 1 -1.00 -5.59 4.22
N SER A 2 -1.48 -6.28 5.25
CA SER A 2 -1.43 -5.77 6.64
C SER A 2 -1.00 -6.80 7.70
N THR A 3 -1.17 -8.10 7.50
CA THR A 3 -0.90 -9.10 8.57
C THR A 3 0.59 -9.20 8.92
N ASN A 4 1.46 -8.81 8.00
CA ASN A 4 2.91 -8.86 8.19
C ASN A 4 3.59 -7.49 8.24
N TRP A 5 2.94 -6.56 8.93
CA TRP A 5 3.45 -5.21 9.20
C TRP A 5 4.90 -5.19 9.72
N SER A 6 5.22 -6.02 10.71
CA SER A 6 6.52 -6.01 11.39
C SER A 6 7.68 -6.49 10.51
N LEU A 7 7.49 -7.49 9.64
CA LEU A 7 8.53 -7.90 8.68
C LEU A 7 8.65 -6.91 7.53
N ARG A 8 7.55 -6.29 7.10
CA ARG A 8 7.57 -5.32 5.99
C ARG A 8 8.22 -3.99 6.36
N LYS A 9 8.00 -3.51 7.60
CA LYS A 9 8.71 -2.34 8.16
C LYS A 9 10.23 -2.58 8.26
N ARG A 10 10.65 -3.84 8.43
CA ARG A 10 12.07 -4.21 8.47
C ARG A 10 12.74 -4.04 7.10
N GLY A 11 12.06 -4.39 6.01
CA GLY A 11 12.53 -4.13 4.64
C GLY A 11 12.77 -2.65 4.36
N PHE A 12 11.94 -1.78 4.93
CA PHE A 12 12.07 -0.32 4.82
C PHE A 12 13.32 0.24 5.52
N ARG A 13 13.66 -0.29 6.70
CA ARG A 13 14.81 0.19 7.49
C ARG A 13 16.14 -0.05 6.77
N SER A 14 16.23 -1.12 6.00
CA SER A 14 17.39 -1.46 5.18
C SER A 14 17.60 -0.48 4.02
N SER A 15 16.52 -0.01 3.39
CA SER A 15 16.59 0.95 2.27
C SER A 15 16.93 2.40 2.69
N GLY A 16 16.63 2.80 3.93
CA GLY A 16 17.02 4.12 4.46
C GLY A 16 18.53 4.25 4.71
N THR A 17 19.18 3.15 5.08
CA THR A 17 20.64 3.08 5.26
C THR A 17 21.42 3.15 3.94
N GLU A 18 20.77 2.88 2.80
CA GLU A 18 21.43 2.91 1.48
C GLU A 18 21.77 4.33 1.04
N SER A 19 20.96 5.33 1.41
CA SER A 19 21.25 6.74 1.09
C SER A 19 22.47 7.31 1.85
N GLU A 20 22.82 6.75 3.01
CA GLU A 20 24.04 7.11 3.75
C GLU A 20 25.27 6.29 3.32
N SER A 21 25.08 5.21 2.56
CA SER A 21 26.15 4.33 2.09
C SER A 21 26.72 4.72 0.73
N ARG A 22 26.06 5.65 0.01
CA ARG A 22 26.52 6.14 -1.31
C ARG A 22 27.83 6.95 -1.25
N ASP A 23 28.24 7.43 -0.08
CA ASP A 23 29.53 8.10 0.10
C ASP A 23 30.72 7.12 0.26
N GLY A 24 30.46 5.81 0.37
CA GLY A 24 31.47 4.79 0.63
C GLY A 24 31.40 3.59 -0.30
N ALA A 25 31.87 3.76 -1.54
CA ALA A 25 32.38 2.74 -2.46
C ALA A 25 31.72 1.33 -2.47
N THR A 26 31.10 0.96 -3.60
CA THR A 26 31.09 -0.45 -4.04
C THR A 26 31.23 -0.50 -5.57
N GLN A 27 32.36 -1.07 -6.00
CA GLN A 27 32.65 -1.45 -7.39
C GLN A 27 31.77 -2.65 -7.75
N SER A 28 30.52 -2.42 -8.14
CA SER A 28 29.66 -3.45 -8.73
C SER A 28 29.70 -3.40 -10.25
N SER A 29 29.73 -4.55 -10.90
CA SER A 29 29.65 -4.67 -12.37
C SER A 29 28.44 -3.88 -12.91
N PRO A 30 28.54 -3.24 -14.09
CA PRO A 30 27.47 -2.41 -14.64
C PRO A 30 26.15 -3.18 -14.83
N GLU A 31 26.23 -4.48 -15.12
CA GLU A 31 25.06 -5.36 -15.25
C GLU A 31 24.34 -5.58 -13.91
N THR A 32 25.09 -5.85 -12.83
CA THR A 32 24.52 -6.04 -11.50
C THR A 32 23.96 -4.74 -10.95
N GLY A 33 24.63 -3.60 -11.20
CA GLY A 33 24.16 -2.28 -10.79
C GLY A 33 22.81 -1.90 -11.38
N CYS A 34 22.60 -2.18 -12.68
CA CYS A 34 21.33 -1.86 -13.35
C CYS A 34 20.12 -2.61 -12.74
N ASN A 35 20.26 -3.92 -12.50
CA ASN A 35 19.21 -4.74 -11.92
C ASN A 35 18.83 -4.29 -10.49
N ILE A 36 19.81 -3.81 -9.72
CA ILE A 36 19.58 -3.30 -8.36
C ILE A 36 18.77 -2.01 -8.41
N GLU A 37 19.11 -1.07 -9.29
CA GLU A 37 18.38 0.19 -9.44
C GLU A 37 16.92 -0.04 -9.88
N GLU A 38 16.65 -0.96 -10.81
CA GLU A 38 15.28 -1.34 -11.20
C GLU A 38 14.49 -1.95 -10.02
N THR A 39 15.15 -2.77 -9.22
CA THR A 39 14.55 -3.37 -8.01
C THR A 39 14.24 -2.28 -6.98
N ILE A 40 15.11 -1.30 -6.80
CA ILE A 40 14.90 -0.16 -5.89
C ILE A 40 13.70 0.69 -6.36
N ILE A 41 13.62 1.01 -7.65
CA ILE A 41 12.53 1.81 -8.22
C ILE A 41 11.18 1.11 -8.03
N SER A 42 11.11 -0.19 -8.36
CA SER A 42 9.89 -0.97 -8.19
C SER A 42 9.48 -1.04 -6.71
N LEU A 43 10.41 -1.34 -5.79
CA LEU A 43 10.12 -1.33 -4.34
C LEU A 43 9.62 0.03 -3.87
N SER A 44 10.22 1.12 -4.34
CA SER A 44 9.81 2.48 -3.97
C SER A 44 8.38 2.80 -4.45
N THR A 45 7.97 2.25 -5.59
CA THR A 45 6.62 2.45 -6.15
C THR A 45 5.56 1.76 -5.29
N TYR A 46 5.82 0.52 -4.84
CA TYR A 46 4.89 -0.24 -4.01
C TYR A 46 4.89 0.19 -2.53
N LEU A 47 6.03 0.66 -2.01
CA LEU A 47 6.20 0.96 -0.58
C LEU A 47 6.23 2.47 -0.29
N GLY A 48 6.20 3.32 -1.31
CA GLY A 48 6.25 4.77 -1.17
C GLY A 48 5.11 5.33 -0.31
N GLY A 49 3.92 4.75 -0.42
CA GLY A 49 2.75 5.17 0.37
C GLY A 49 2.88 4.89 1.87
N ILE A 50 3.60 3.82 2.26
CA ILE A 50 3.76 3.42 3.66
C ILE A 50 5.06 3.97 4.29
N LYS A 51 5.88 4.69 3.50
CA LYS A 51 7.18 5.25 3.92
C LYS A 51 7.06 6.14 5.16
N TYR A 52 5.96 6.84 5.31
CA TYR A 52 5.72 7.80 6.39
C TYR A 52 4.91 7.21 7.55
N MET A 53 4.49 5.94 7.47
CA MET A 53 3.68 5.31 8.51
C MET A 53 4.54 4.93 9.72
N THR A 54 4.27 5.60 10.85
CA THR A 54 4.96 5.33 12.13
C THR A 54 4.35 4.13 12.87
N GLY A 55 3.06 3.85 12.66
CA GLY A 55 2.29 2.77 13.28
C GLY A 55 1.29 2.13 12.34
N LEU A 56 0.40 1.30 12.89
CA LEU A 56 -0.77 0.79 12.17
C LEU A 56 -1.76 1.93 11.90
N PRO A 57 -2.49 1.89 10.78
CA PRO A 57 -3.50 2.89 10.48
C PRO A 57 -4.73 2.71 11.37
N ASP A 58 -5.38 3.82 11.72
CA ASP A 58 -6.63 3.80 12.50
C ASP A 58 -7.85 3.46 11.64
N ILE A 59 -7.84 3.83 10.36
CA ILE A 59 -8.88 3.53 9.36
C ILE A 59 -8.18 3.21 8.03
N VAL A 60 -8.75 2.29 7.25
CA VAL A 60 -8.29 1.99 5.89
C VAL A 60 -9.43 2.27 4.90
N ILE A 61 -9.10 2.98 3.83
CA ILE A 61 -10.01 3.17 2.68
C ILE A 61 -9.61 2.17 1.62
N ILE A 62 -10.56 1.35 1.18
CA ILE A 62 -10.38 0.32 0.16
C ILE A 62 -11.24 0.69 -1.06
N ILE A 63 -10.61 0.60 -2.22
CA ILE A 63 -11.23 0.84 -3.52
C ILE A 63 -11.17 -0.49 -4.25
N ASP A 64 -12.25 -0.87 -4.92
CA ASP A 64 -12.40 -2.18 -5.57
C ASP A 64 -12.25 -3.34 -4.57
N GLN A 65 -13.38 -3.76 -4.02
CA GLN A 65 -13.44 -4.86 -3.07
C GLN A 65 -13.08 -6.22 -3.68
N GLN A 66 -13.23 -6.40 -5.00
CA GLN A 66 -12.99 -7.66 -5.67
C GLN A 66 -11.48 -7.92 -5.83
N GLU A 67 -10.73 -6.91 -6.25
CA GLU A 67 -9.27 -6.97 -6.36
C GLU A 67 -8.60 -6.97 -4.97
N GLU A 68 -9.10 -6.17 -4.01
CA GLU A 68 -8.46 -5.97 -2.69
C GLU A 68 -9.07 -6.81 -1.56
N TYR A 69 -9.68 -7.95 -1.88
CA TYR A 69 -10.28 -8.85 -0.90
C TYR A 69 -9.29 -9.32 0.19
N THR A 70 -8.01 -9.46 -0.19
CA THR A 70 -6.96 -9.80 0.78
C THR A 70 -6.78 -8.66 1.79
N ALA A 71 -6.72 -7.41 1.35
CA ALA A 71 -6.57 -6.27 2.25
C ALA A 71 -7.73 -6.15 3.24
N LEU A 72 -8.95 -6.40 2.79
CA LEU A 72 -10.15 -6.48 3.65
C LEU A 72 -9.98 -7.51 4.78
N ARG A 73 -9.64 -8.76 4.43
CA ARG A 73 -9.43 -9.83 5.42
C ARG A 73 -8.35 -9.50 6.44
N GLU A 74 -7.28 -8.86 6.00
CA GLU A 74 -6.20 -8.47 6.90
C GLU A 74 -6.62 -7.34 7.83
N CYS A 75 -7.42 -6.38 7.36
CA CYS A 75 -7.98 -5.32 8.21
C CYS A 75 -8.92 -5.90 9.26
N VAL A 76 -9.81 -6.82 8.87
CA VAL A 76 -10.69 -7.56 9.78
C VAL A 76 -9.87 -8.33 10.83
N THR A 77 -8.79 -9.00 10.42
CA THR A 77 -7.90 -9.75 11.33
C THR A 77 -7.19 -8.84 12.32
N LEU A 78 -6.81 -7.63 11.89
CA LEU A 78 -6.16 -6.63 12.74
C LEU A 78 -7.15 -5.78 13.56
N GLY A 79 -8.45 -5.91 13.31
CA GLY A 79 -9.48 -5.10 13.94
C GLY A 79 -9.45 -3.63 13.51
N ILE A 80 -8.97 -3.34 12.30
CA ILE A 80 -8.92 -1.99 11.74
C ILE A 80 -10.20 -1.73 10.97
N PRO A 81 -10.98 -0.68 11.30
CA PRO A 81 -12.20 -0.35 10.58
C PRO A 81 -11.91 0.06 9.13
N THR A 82 -12.80 -0.38 8.23
CA THR A 82 -12.66 -0.23 6.78
C THR A 82 -13.78 0.60 6.17
N ILE A 83 -13.40 1.56 5.31
CA ILE A 83 -14.30 2.31 4.44
C ILE A 83 -14.12 1.77 3.03
N CYS A 84 -15.18 1.24 2.41
CA CYS A 84 -15.09 0.64 1.08
C CYS A 84 -15.99 1.37 0.09
N LEU A 85 -15.45 1.64 -1.09
CA LEU A 85 -16.26 2.00 -2.26
C LEU A 85 -16.87 0.71 -2.82
N ILE A 86 -18.20 0.69 -2.91
CA ILE A 86 -18.96 -0.51 -3.30
C ILE A 86 -19.71 -0.21 -4.60
N ASP A 87 -19.46 -1.04 -5.61
CA ASP A 87 -20.23 -1.09 -6.84
C ASP A 87 -21.20 -2.29 -6.85
N THR A 88 -21.95 -2.44 -7.93
CA THR A 88 -23.02 -3.43 -8.12
C THR A 88 -22.60 -4.89 -7.99
N ASN A 89 -21.30 -5.19 -8.10
CA ASN A 89 -20.71 -6.53 -8.01
C ASN A 89 -20.12 -6.87 -6.62
N CYS A 90 -20.25 -5.97 -5.64
CA CYS A 90 -19.58 -6.07 -4.35
C CYS A 90 -20.56 -6.38 -3.19
N ASP A 91 -20.06 -7.04 -2.14
CA ASP A 91 -20.87 -7.43 -0.98
C ASP A 91 -20.69 -6.44 0.18
N PRO A 92 -21.74 -5.68 0.57
CA PRO A 92 -21.62 -4.62 1.57
C PRO A 92 -21.39 -5.09 3.00
N ASP A 93 -21.64 -6.37 3.31
CA ASP A 93 -21.46 -6.90 4.67
C ASP A 93 -19.99 -7.08 5.05
N LEU A 94 -19.08 -7.04 4.06
CA LEU A 94 -17.65 -7.19 4.28
C LEU A 94 -16.94 -5.89 4.69
N ALA A 95 -17.60 -4.74 4.55
CA ALA A 95 -17.05 -3.43 4.88
C ALA A 95 -17.78 -2.82 6.09
N ASP A 96 -17.05 -2.18 7.00
CA ASP A 96 -17.67 -1.51 8.16
C ASP A 96 -18.48 -0.29 7.73
N ILE A 97 -17.96 0.46 6.75
CA ILE A 97 -18.60 1.65 6.20
C ILE A 97 -18.65 1.53 4.66
N PRO A 98 -19.74 0.97 4.11
CA PRO A 98 -19.93 0.88 2.67
C PRO A 98 -20.37 2.22 2.08
N ILE A 99 -19.65 2.72 1.08
CA ILE A 99 -20.00 3.92 0.30
C ILE A 99 -20.39 3.45 -1.11
N PRO A 100 -21.67 3.54 -1.49
CA PRO A 100 -22.10 3.16 -2.84
C PRO A 100 -21.53 4.16 -3.86
N ALA A 101 -20.69 3.67 -4.76
CA ALA A 101 -20.00 4.51 -5.73
C ALA A 101 -19.50 3.67 -6.90
N ASN A 102 -19.45 4.28 -8.08
CA ASN A 102 -18.75 3.70 -9.21
C ASN A 102 -17.24 3.74 -8.95
N ASP A 103 -16.61 2.58 -8.83
CA ASP A 103 -15.17 2.38 -8.64
C ASP A 103 -14.39 2.26 -9.96
N ASP A 104 -15.04 1.90 -11.08
CA ASP A 104 -14.40 1.86 -12.40
C ASP A 104 -13.91 3.26 -12.87
N ALA A 105 -14.59 4.31 -12.43
CA ALA A 105 -14.31 5.67 -12.87
C ALA A 105 -13.32 6.38 -11.95
N ILE A 106 -12.10 6.63 -12.43
CA ILE A 106 -11.09 7.46 -11.74
C ILE A 106 -11.65 8.82 -11.32
N ALA A 107 -12.51 9.43 -12.14
CA ALA A 107 -13.16 10.70 -11.81
C ALA A 107 -14.08 10.59 -10.58
N SER A 108 -14.81 9.47 -10.46
CA SER A 108 -15.69 9.17 -9.33
C SER A 108 -14.87 8.97 -8.05
N ILE A 109 -13.86 8.09 -8.12
CA ILE A 109 -12.93 7.84 -7.00
C ILE A 109 -12.32 9.15 -6.52
N ARG A 110 -11.77 9.96 -7.42
CA ARG A 110 -11.15 11.24 -7.08
C ARG A 110 -12.14 12.21 -6.45
N LEU A 111 -13.38 12.26 -6.92
CA LEU A 111 -14.39 13.13 -6.34
C LEU A 111 -14.67 12.74 -4.89
N ILE A 112 -14.78 11.44 -4.60
CA ILE A 112 -15.06 10.93 -3.26
C ILE A 112 -13.86 11.15 -2.34
N LEU A 113 -12.65 10.81 -2.79
CA LEU A 113 -11.42 11.00 -2.00
C LEU A 113 -11.13 12.47 -1.70
N ASN A 114 -11.51 13.41 -2.56
CA ASN A 114 -11.35 14.85 -2.29
C ASN A 114 -12.44 15.41 -1.36
N LYS A 115 -13.51 14.66 -1.10
CA LYS A 115 -14.65 15.07 -0.29
C LYS A 115 -14.67 14.44 1.11
N LEU A 116 -13.96 13.33 1.28
CA LEU A 116 -13.63 12.73 2.58
C LEU A 116 -12.59 13.59 3.31
#